data_AF-A0A5K1CST1-F1
#
_entry.id   AF-A0A5K1CST1-F1
#
_cell.length_a   1.000
_cell.length_b   1.000
_cell.length_c   1.000
_cell.angle_alpha   90.00
_cell.angle_beta   90.00
_cell.angle_gamma   90.00
#
_symmetry.space_group_name_H-M   'P 1'
#
loop_
_entity.id
_entity.type
_entity.pdbx_description
1 polymer ?
#
loop_
_entity_poly.entity_id
_entity_poly.type
_entity_poly.pdbx_seq_one_letter_code
_entity_poly.pdbx_strand_id
1 'polypeptide(L)' 'GNMVDAFRMHIMQTKELGTCPVRQIGGCSFIYMRISNVYIVIVVSSNANVACAFKFIVE' A
#
# COMPACT_ATOMS: atom_id res chain seq x y z
N GLY A 1 -4.78 -1.45 15.92
CA GLY A 1 -5.87 -1.61 14.94
C GLY A 1 -5.47 -2.65 13.91
N ASN A 2 -6.42 -3.38 13.34
CA ASN A 2 -6.13 -4.36 12.30
C ASN A 2 -5.55 -3.65 11.05
N MET A 3 -4.55 -4.25 10.39
CA MET A 3 -3.92 -3.70 9.17
C MET A 3 -4.94 -3.49 8.05
N VAL A 4 -5.99 -4.32 8.01
CA VAL A 4 -7.09 -4.19 7.05
C VAL A 4 -7.86 -2.88 7.25
N ASP A 5 -8.15 -2.52 8.50
CA ASP A 5 -8.89 -1.29 8.81
C ASP A 5 -8.02 -0.05 8.55
N ALA A 6 -6.74 -0.13 8.89
CA ALA A 6 -5.75 0.90 8.56
C ALA A 6 -5.69 1.16 7.04
N PHE A 7 -5.64 0.09 6.23
CA PHE A 7 -5.68 0.20 4.78
C PHE A 7 -6.97 0.87 4.28
N ARG A 8 -8.14 0.41 4.75
CA ARG A 8 -9.44 0.97 4.35
C ARG A 8 -9.54 2.46 4.67
N MET A 9 -9.21 2.85 5.91
CA MET A 9 -9.39 4.22 6.38
C MET A 9 -8.37 5.19 5.82
N HIS A 10 -7.11 4.76 5.63
CA HIS A 10 -6.03 5.68 5.31
C HIS A 10 -5.54 5.59 3.87
N ILE A 11 -5.94 4.57 3.12
CA ILE A 11 -5.60 4.44 1.70
C ILE A 11 -6.87 4.48 0.84
N MET A 12 -7.83 3.58 1.06
CA MET A 12 -9.02 3.53 0.18
C MET A 12 -9.92 4.77 0.28
N GLN A 13 -10.04 5.36 1.47
CA GLN A 13 -10.88 6.54 1.72
C GLN A 13 -10.18 7.88 1.43
N THR A 14 -8.88 7.87 1.10
CA THR A 14 -8.12 9.08 0.83
C THR A 14 -8.55 9.69 -0.52
N LYS A 15 -8.96 10.97 -0.49
CA LYS A 15 -9.42 11.72 -1.67
C LYS A 15 -8.27 12.26 -2.54
N GLU A 16 -7.05 12.21 -2.03
CA GLU A 16 -5.86 12.60 -2.77
C GLU A 16 -5.49 11.50 -3.76
N LEU A 17 -5.83 11.71 -5.03
CA LEU A 17 -5.46 10.90 -6.19
C LEU A 17 -3.95 10.95 -6.52
N GLY A 18 -3.13 11.47 -5.61
CA GLY A 18 -1.67 11.49 -5.74
C GLY A 18 -1.13 10.06 -5.72
N THR A 19 -0.38 9.73 -6.76
CA THR A 19 0.25 8.43 -7.04
C THR A 19 1.38 8.10 -6.05
N CYS A 20 1.14 8.19 -4.74
CA CYS A 20 2.10 7.72 -3.76
C CYS A 20 1.78 6.25 -3.45
N PRO A 21 2.52 5.29 -4.02
CA PRO A 21 2.18 3.88 -3.91
C PRO A 21 2.76 3.26 -2.63
N VAL A 22 3.22 4.09 -1.68
CA VAL A 22 3.74 3.68 -0.38
C VAL A 22 3.20 4.62 0.69
N ARG A 23 2.58 4.08 1.74
CA ARG A 23 2.12 4.86 2.90
C ARG A 23 2.56 4.19 4.19
N GLN A 24 3.13 4.96 5.11
CA GLN A 24 3.48 4.47 6.44
C GLN A 24 2.31 4.64 7.41
N ILE A 25 1.93 3.55 8.08
CA ILE A 25 0.84 3.53 9.06
C ILE A 25 1.23 2.59 10.20
N GLY A 26 1.26 3.10 11.43
CA GLY A 26 1.46 2.29 12.62
C GLY A 26 2.75 1.46 12.61
N GLY A 27 3.83 1.99 12.03
CA GLY A 27 5.13 1.31 11.93
C GLY A 27 5.24 0.30 10.77
N CYS A 28 4.18 0.09 9.99
CA CYS A 28 4.22 -0.71 8.77
C CYS A 28 4.24 0.20 7.54
N SER A 29 4.91 -0.25 6.48
CA SER A 29 4.79 0.35 5.15
C SER A 29 3.77 -0.43 4.33
N PHE A 30 2.76 0.28 3.84
CA PHE A 30 1.76 -0.22 2.92
C PHE A 30 2.19 0.18 1.51
N ILE A 31 2.70 -0.77 0.75
CA ILE A 31 3.02 -0.61 -0.65
C ILE A 31 1.78 -1.05 -1.43
N TYR A 32 1.18 -0.17 -2.22
CA TYR A 32 -0.07 -0.48 -2.89
C TYR A 32 -0.14 0.08 -4.30
N MET A 33 -0.88 -0.63 -5.14
CA MET A 33 -1.28 -0.17 -6.46
C MET A 33 -2.76 -0.45 -6.70
N ARG A 34 -3.38 0.37 -7.53
CA ARG A 34 -4.76 0.18 -7.96
C ARG A 34 -4.79 -0.12 -9.46
N ILE A 35 -5.27 -1.30 -9.81
CA ILE A 35 -5.51 -1.70 -11.20
C ILE A 35 -7.02 -1.74 -11.40
N SER A 36 -7.56 -0.77 -12.13
CA SER A 36 -9.01 -0.60 -12.31
C SER A 36 -9.76 -0.52 -10.96
N ASN A 37 -10.53 -1.55 -10.61
CA ASN A 37 -11.31 -1.67 -9.38
C ASN A 37 -10.65 -2.54 -8.31
N VAL A 38 -9.43 -3.01 -8.52
CA VAL A 38 -8.71 -3.89 -7.58
C VAL A 38 -7.53 -3.15 -6.96
N TYR A 39 -7.40 -3.25 -5.63
CA TYR A 39 -6.20 -2.85 -4.92
C TYR A 39 -5.33 -4.07 -4.65
N ILE A 40 -4.06 -3.99 -5.03
CA ILE A 40 -3.03 -4.93 -4.61
C ILE A 40 -2.20 -4.23 -3.54
N VAL A 41 -2.04 -4.89 -2.40
CA VAL A 41 -1.43 -4.30 -1.19
C VAL A 41 -0.40 -5.27 -0.64
N ILE A 42 0.81 -4.77 -0.44
CA ILE A 42 1.90 -5.45 0.27
C ILE A 42 2.14 -4.67 1.56
N VAL A 43 2.13 -5.37 2.69
CA VAL A 43 2.41 -4.77 4.01
C VAL A 43 3.72 -5.34 4.53
N VAL A 44 4.64 -4.45 4.88
CA VAL A 44 5.93 -4.81 5.46
C VAL A 44 6.11 -4.09 6.80
N SER A 45 6.53 -4.82 7.83
CA SER A 45 6.83 -4.28 9.17
C SER A 45 8.28 -3.84 9.34
N SER A 46 9.12 -4.10 8.33
CA SER A 46 10.54 -3.76 8.30
C SER A 46 10.88 -3.06 6.98
N ASN A 47 12.04 -2.42 6.92
CA ASN A 47 12.54 -1.83 5.69
C ASN A 47 12.64 -2.91 4.60
N ALA A 48 11.98 -2.68 3.47
CA ALA A 48 11.97 -3.59 2.34
C ALA A 48 12.24 -2.81 1.05
N ASN A 49 12.79 -3.51 0.06
CA ASN A 49 13.01 -2.92 -1.25
C ASN A 49 11.68 -2.77 -2.00
N VAL A 50 11.20 -1.53 -2.07
CA VAL A 50 9.94 -1.16 -2.74
C VAL A 50 9.99 -1.47 -4.24
N ALA A 51 11.15 -1.35 -4.90
CA ALA A 51 11.29 -1.67 -6.30
C ALA A 51 11.09 -3.17 -6.56
N CYS A 52 11.63 -4.04 -5.69
CA CYS A 52 11.38 -5.49 -5.77
C CYS A 52 9.89 -5.81 -5.56
N ALA A 53 9.23 -5.11 -4.63
CA ALA A 53 7.81 -5.29 -4.37
C ALA A 53 6.97 -4.91 -5.61
N PHE A 54 7.26 -3.78 -6.27
CA PHE A 54 6.56 -3.44 -7.51
C PHE A 54 6.87 -4.39 -8.66
N LYS A 55 8.13 -4.81 -8.79
CA LYS A 55 8.51 -5.82 -9.78
C LYS A 55 7.66 -7.08 -9.64
N PHE A 56 7.51 -7.59 -8.41
CA PHE A 56 6.67 -8.76 -8.12
C PHE A 56 5.18 -8.59 -8.44
N ILE A 57 4.63 -7.37 -8.38
CA ILE A 57 3.22 -7.15 -8.71
C ILE A 57 3.02 -7.03 -10.23
N VAL A 58 4.02 -6.51 -10.96
CA VAL A 58 3.92 -6.21 -12.40
C VAL A 58 4.39 -7.39 -13.27
N GLU A 59 5.41 -8.13 -12.83
CA GLU A 59 6.03 -9.28 -13.52
C GLU A 59 5.70 -10.60 -12.83
#